data_AF-A0A1W2FYQ7-F1
#
_entry.id   AF-A0A1W2FYQ7-F1
#
_cell.length_a   1.000
_cell.length_b   1.000
_cell.length_c   1.000
_cell.angle_alpha   90.00
_cell.angle_beta   90.00
_cell.angle_gamma   90.00
#
_symmetry.space_group_name_H-M   'P 1'
#
loop_
_entity.id
_entity.type
_entity.pdbx_description
1 polymer ?
#
loop_
_entity_poly.entity_id
_entity_poly.type
_entity_poly.pdbx_seq_one_letter_code
_entity_poly.pdbx_strand_id
1 'polypeptide(L)'
;MFKFRWHHAAALTAASATVVLGLAVVPAAGAGGVSATFSKGSDWGTGYEGKYTIKNGSTSARTSWTLEFDLPAGHSLSGLWDGSQTTSGQHVTVKNTWNGTIAPGASVSFGFNVKYSGAYTAPTGCKLDGGSCDASGQPPTTTPPPTTTPPPTTTPPPGPGGKINLGYFAQWTVYGRNYHVKNIHTSGSAAKLTHINYAFGNVQNGQCVLGDRDPDIEKFYDAASSVDGTPDSWDTGALRGNFNQLRKLKKMYPHIKVLYSFGGWTWSGGFGQAAQDPAAFAESCYKHVEDPRWADIFDGIDIDWEYPNACGLTCDSSGPAAFKNVAQALRNRFGQDYLVTAAITADGTNGGKIDAADYGGAAQYLNWYNVMTYDYFGAFAAQGPTAPHSPLTSYPGIPQQGFDSDTAIQKLKSKGVPTSKLLLGIGFYGRGWTGVTQSAPGGSATGPAPSSVEPSGGIDDYKVLKTKCPATGTVGGTAYAHCGNEWWSYDTPATIGGKMTYTKNQGLGGAFFWELSGDTTNGELITAMSNGLK
;
A
#
# COMPACT_ATOMS: atom_id res chain seq x y z
N MET A 1 -29.70 57.42 -33.85
CA MET A 1 -29.02 58.72 -33.61
C MET A 1 -28.24 58.62 -32.31
N PHE A 2 -26.93 58.92 -32.37
CA PHE A 2 -25.92 59.15 -31.31
C PHE A 2 -25.61 57.98 -30.34
N LYS A 3 -24.42 57.33 -30.37
CA LYS A 3 -23.06 57.77 -29.92
C LYS A 3 -23.06 58.18 -28.43
N PHE A 4 -22.09 57.95 -27.55
CA PHE A 4 -20.82 57.19 -27.41
C PHE A 4 -20.15 57.84 -26.16
N ARG A 5 -19.42 57.06 -25.32
CA ARG A 5 -18.29 57.49 -24.43
C ARG A 5 -18.46 58.38 -23.16
N TRP A 6 -18.16 57.74 -22.01
CA TRP A 6 -17.06 57.95 -21.03
C TRP A 6 -16.51 59.37 -20.73
N HIS A 7 -16.36 59.69 -19.42
CA HIS A 7 -15.18 60.23 -18.70
C HIS A 7 -15.50 60.35 -17.18
N HIS A 8 -14.84 59.61 -16.28
CA HIS A 8 -13.68 59.99 -15.43
C HIS A 8 -13.90 61.17 -14.45
N ALA A 9 -13.92 60.87 -13.15
CA ALA A 9 -13.17 61.59 -12.10
C ALA A 9 -13.22 60.82 -10.76
N ALA A 10 -12.08 60.75 -10.10
CA ALA A 10 -11.82 60.01 -8.86
C ALA A 10 -11.92 60.91 -7.61
N ALA A 11 -12.20 60.32 -6.45
CA ALA A 11 -11.63 60.74 -5.16
C ALA A 11 -11.69 59.61 -4.12
N LEU A 12 -10.59 59.46 -3.39
CA LEU A 12 -10.20 58.39 -2.46
C LEU A 12 -10.94 58.42 -1.10
N THR A 13 -11.10 57.24 -0.49
CA THR A 13 -10.87 57.01 0.95
C THR A 13 -10.30 55.59 1.17
N ALA A 14 -9.06 55.51 1.68
CA ALA A 14 -8.43 54.32 2.30
C ALA A 14 -8.94 54.20 3.76
N ALA A 15 -8.87 53.12 4.54
CA ALA A 15 -8.00 51.93 4.65
C ALA A 15 -8.78 50.88 5.52
N SER A 16 -8.42 49.62 5.80
CA SER A 16 -7.20 48.82 5.69
C SER A 16 -7.64 47.33 5.69
N ALA A 17 -7.18 46.53 4.72
CA ALA A 17 -7.26 45.07 4.79
C ALA A 17 -5.88 44.51 4.48
N THR A 18 -5.30 43.78 5.43
CA THR A 18 -3.97 43.20 5.34
C THR A 18 -3.99 42.03 4.35
N VAL A 19 -3.63 42.31 3.10
CA VAL A 19 -3.36 41.28 2.09
C VAL A 19 -1.90 40.86 2.25
N VAL A 20 -1.67 39.62 2.67
CA VAL A 20 -0.35 38.98 2.53
C VAL A 20 -0.21 38.58 1.06
N LEU A 21 0.44 39.45 0.27
CA LEU A 21 0.93 39.10 -1.06
C LEU A 21 2.11 38.14 -0.89
N GLY A 22 1.85 36.84 -1.07
CA GLY A 22 2.92 35.89 -1.36
C GLY A 22 3.51 36.22 -2.73
N LEU A 23 4.72 36.80 -2.75
CA LEU A 23 5.53 36.89 -3.95
C LEU A 23 5.80 35.47 -4.45
N ALA A 24 5.14 35.06 -5.53
CA ALA A 24 5.52 33.87 -6.27
C ALA A 24 6.88 34.13 -6.92
N VAL A 25 7.94 33.53 -6.38
CA VAL A 25 9.24 33.47 -7.04
C VAL A 25 9.11 32.54 -8.24
N VAL A 26 8.94 33.13 -9.43
CA VAL A 26 8.99 32.38 -10.69
C VAL A 26 10.47 32.21 -11.04
N PRO A 27 11.01 30.97 -11.17
CA PRO A 27 12.37 30.80 -11.66
C PRO A 27 12.45 31.34 -13.09
N ALA A 28 13.48 32.13 -13.39
CA ALA A 28 13.60 32.74 -14.70
C ALA A 28 13.72 31.67 -15.78
N ALA A 29 12.93 31.80 -16.85
CA ALA A 29 13.05 30.95 -18.01
C ALA A 29 14.35 31.30 -18.75
N GLY A 30 15.20 30.30 -18.98
CA GLY A 30 16.32 30.43 -19.93
C GLY A 30 15.78 30.80 -21.31
N ALA A 31 16.59 31.49 -22.11
CA ALA A 31 16.25 31.93 -23.47
C ALA A 31 15.69 30.74 -24.29
N GLY A 32 14.37 30.71 -24.51
CA GLY A 32 13.66 29.57 -25.09
C GLY A 32 12.42 29.10 -24.32
N GLY A 33 12.15 29.66 -23.13
CA GLY A 33 10.95 29.32 -22.36
C GLY A 33 11.07 28.00 -21.60
N VAL A 34 12.28 27.47 -21.42
CA VAL A 34 12.52 26.20 -20.72
C VAL A 34 13.47 26.42 -19.56
N SER A 35 13.24 25.70 -18.46
CA SER A 35 14.04 25.80 -17.25
C SER A 35 14.44 24.41 -16.77
N ALA A 36 15.63 24.28 -16.17
CA ALA A 36 16.03 23.09 -15.44
C ALA A 36 16.34 23.45 -13.98
N THR A 37 15.91 22.61 -13.05
CA THR A 37 16.11 22.82 -11.61
C THR A 37 16.76 21.60 -10.98
N PHE A 38 17.84 21.83 -10.24
CA PHE A 38 18.52 20.79 -9.47
C PHE A 38 17.88 20.65 -8.08
N SER A 39 17.69 19.42 -7.64
CA SER A 39 17.36 19.10 -6.25
C SER A 39 18.28 17.99 -5.75
N LYS A 40 18.84 18.17 -4.55
CA LYS A 40 19.52 17.10 -3.83
C LYS A 40 18.50 16.22 -3.13
N GLY A 41 18.54 14.93 -3.39
CA GLY A 41 17.83 13.89 -2.65
C GLY A 41 18.64 13.45 -1.43
N SER A 42 18.66 12.14 -1.18
CA SER A 42 19.40 11.53 -0.07
C SER A 42 20.90 11.79 -0.18
N ASP A 43 21.56 11.98 0.97
CA ASP A 43 23.01 12.08 1.09
C ASP A 43 23.46 11.14 2.22
N TRP A 44 24.41 10.27 1.91
CA TRP A 44 24.91 9.23 2.81
C TRP A 44 26.38 9.45 3.20
N GLY A 45 26.88 10.68 3.08
CA GLY A 45 28.19 11.11 3.59
C GLY A 45 29.39 10.73 2.71
N THR A 46 29.23 9.76 1.82
CA THR A 46 30.21 9.39 0.77
C THR A 46 29.62 9.48 -0.64
N GLY A 47 28.36 9.92 -0.73
CA GLY A 47 27.65 10.13 -1.97
C GLY A 47 26.26 10.70 -1.74
N TYR A 48 25.63 11.16 -2.82
CA TYR A 48 24.26 11.69 -2.79
C TYR A 48 23.50 11.36 -4.08
N GLU A 49 22.18 11.40 -3.97
CA GLU A 49 21.26 11.40 -5.10
C GLU A 49 20.98 12.84 -5.56
N GLY A 50 21.19 13.10 -6.85
CA GLY A 50 20.84 14.35 -7.52
C GLY A 50 19.72 14.13 -8.52
N LYS A 51 18.86 15.14 -8.70
CA LYS A 51 17.79 15.12 -9.72
C LYS A 51 17.74 16.46 -10.42
N TYR A 52 17.64 16.42 -11.75
CA TYR A 52 17.24 17.58 -12.55
C TYR A 52 15.81 17.43 -13.02
N THR A 53 15.00 18.49 -12.85
CA THR A 53 13.65 18.60 -13.44
C THR A 53 13.67 19.67 -14.52
N ILE A 54 13.35 19.27 -15.75
CA ILE A 54 13.28 20.12 -16.94
C ILE A 54 11.80 20.44 -17.20
N LYS A 55 11.44 21.73 -17.24
CA LYS A 55 10.09 22.21 -17.52
C LYS A 55 10.04 22.98 -18.82
N ASN A 56 9.16 22.58 -19.74
CA ASN A 56 8.87 23.33 -20.95
C ASN A 56 7.79 24.39 -20.66
N GLY A 57 8.20 25.63 -20.41
CA GLY A 57 7.30 26.78 -20.29
C GLY A 57 7.00 27.48 -21.62
N SER A 58 7.47 26.96 -22.76
CA SER A 58 7.16 27.51 -24.08
C SER A 58 5.79 27.03 -24.60
N THR A 59 5.31 27.63 -25.67
CA THR A 59 4.03 27.27 -26.33
C THR A 59 4.15 26.12 -27.33
N SER A 60 5.37 25.60 -27.57
CA SER A 60 5.63 24.53 -28.54
C SER A 60 6.21 23.30 -27.84
N ALA A 61 5.82 22.11 -28.29
CA ALA A 61 6.42 20.88 -27.79
C ALA A 61 7.91 20.83 -28.16
N ARG A 62 8.74 20.35 -27.25
CA ARG A 62 10.16 20.09 -27.50
C ARG A 62 10.35 18.61 -27.70
N THR A 63 11.08 18.21 -28.72
CA THR A 63 11.24 16.80 -29.12
C THR A 63 12.55 16.18 -28.63
N SER A 64 13.49 17.02 -28.16
CA SER A 64 14.73 16.61 -27.53
C SER A 64 15.19 17.64 -26.50
N TRP A 65 16.07 17.21 -25.60
CA TRP A 65 16.76 18.06 -24.65
C TRP A 65 18.16 17.51 -24.34
N THR A 66 19.11 18.40 -24.13
CA THR A 66 20.46 18.10 -23.64
C THR A 66 20.73 18.98 -22.43
N LEU A 67 21.02 18.36 -21.28
CA LEU A 67 21.38 19.06 -20.05
C LEU A 67 22.85 18.80 -19.71
N GLU A 68 23.59 19.86 -19.47
CA GLU A 68 25.01 19.84 -19.10
C GLU A 68 25.18 20.42 -17.69
N PHE A 69 26.09 19.88 -16.89
CA PHE A 69 26.48 20.43 -15.59
C PHE A 69 27.87 19.95 -15.18
N ASP A 70 28.49 20.65 -14.24
CA ASP A 70 29.80 20.34 -13.69
C ASP A 70 29.69 19.82 -12.25
N LEU A 71 30.31 18.68 -11.98
CA LEU A 71 30.48 18.14 -10.64
C LEU A 71 31.65 18.83 -9.91
N PRO A 72 31.53 19.15 -8.61
CA PRO A 72 32.64 19.76 -7.86
C PRO A 72 33.87 18.84 -7.78
N ALA A 73 35.07 19.39 -7.58
CA ALA A 73 36.28 18.57 -7.43
C ALA A 73 36.13 17.52 -6.32
N GLY A 74 36.54 16.28 -6.59
CA GLY A 74 36.37 15.15 -5.66
C GLY A 74 35.02 14.44 -5.76
N HIS A 75 34.11 14.93 -6.60
CA HIS A 75 32.84 14.27 -6.92
C HIS A 75 32.94 13.49 -8.24
N SER A 76 32.32 12.32 -8.31
CA SER A 76 32.25 11.52 -9.53
C SER A 76 30.88 10.87 -9.69
N LEU A 77 30.41 10.79 -10.94
CA LEU A 77 29.13 10.18 -11.26
C LEU A 77 29.23 8.65 -11.12
N SER A 78 28.30 8.04 -10.41
CA SER A 78 28.29 6.59 -10.15
C SER A 78 27.12 5.85 -10.78
N GLY A 79 26.09 6.57 -11.22
CA GLY A 79 24.96 6.05 -11.98
C GLY A 79 23.99 7.18 -12.34
N LEU A 80 23.22 6.98 -13.41
CA LEU A 80 22.16 7.89 -13.87
C LEU A 80 21.06 7.06 -14.50
N TRP A 81 19.82 7.51 -14.34
CA TRP A 81 18.64 6.92 -14.95
C TRP A 81 17.81 7.99 -15.64
N ASP A 82 16.92 7.57 -16.54
CA ASP A 82 16.04 8.45 -17.34
C ASP A 82 16.76 9.47 -18.23
N GLY A 83 18.01 9.15 -18.59
CA GLY A 83 18.83 9.86 -19.57
C GLY A 83 20.03 9.02 -20.01
N SER A 84 20.69 9.45 -21.09
CA SER A 84 21.96 8.89 -21.56
C SER A 84 23.06 9.90 -21.30
N GLN A 85 24.18 9.46 -20.74
CA GLN A 85 25.22 10.35 -20.22
C GLN A 85 26.56 10.17 -20.93
N THR A 86 27.28 11.28 -21.06
CA THR A 86 28.72 11.31 -21.33
C THR A 86 29.41 12.16 -20.29
N THR A 87 30.57 11.73 -19.79
CA THR A 87 31.33 12.44 -18.75
C THR A 87 32.76 12.68 -19.23
N SER A 88 33.22 13.93 -19.15
CA SER A 88 34.59 14.33 -19.45
C SER A 88 35.17 15.09 -18.24
N GLY A 89 35.97 14.40 -17.44
CA GLY A 89 36.38 14.90 -16.12
C GLY A 89 35.16 15.16 -15.23
N GLN A 90 34.99 16.41 -14.80
CA GLN A 90 33.86 16.83 -13.97
C GLN A 90 32.61 17.22 -14.76
N HIS A 91 32.74 17.38 -16.08
CA HIS A 91 31.65 17.83 -16.93
C HIS A 91 30.76 16.64 -17.32
N VAL A 92 29.46 16.75 -17.06
CA VAL A 92 28.44 15.73 -17.36
C VAL A 92 27.46 16.31 -18.39
N THR A 93 27.28 15.58 -19.49
CA THR A 93 26.25 15.87 -20.49
C THR A 93 25.22 14.74 -20.49
N VAL A 94 23.95 15.08 -20.37
CA VAL A 94 22.81 14.15 -20.30
C VAL A 94 21.83 14.46 -21.43
N LYS A 95 21.47 13.45 -22.21
CA LYS A 95 20.49 13.54 -23.30
C LYS A 95 19.29 12.66 -23.01
N ASN A 96 18.14 13.06 -23.53
CA ASN A 96 16.93 12.24 -23.46
C ASN A 96 17.12 10.86 -24.10
N THR A 97 16.54 9.82 -23.51
CA THR A 97 16.50 8.46 -24.09
C THR A 97 15.11 8.18 -24.68
N TRP A 98 14.12 7.95 -23.81
CA TRP A 98 12.73 7.67 -24.18
C TRP A 98 11.77 8.84 -23.87
N ASN A 99 12.22 9.81 -23.06
CA ASN A 99 11.47 10.96 -22.54
C ASN A 99 11.79 12.28 -23.27
N GLY A 100 12.09 12.23 -24.57
CA GLY A 100 12.52 13.40 -25.35
C GLY A 100 11.44 14.44 -25.61
N THR A 101 10.18 14.01 -25.73
CA THR A 101 9.07 14.92 -26.02
C THR A 101 8.50 15.53 -24.74
N ILE A 102 8.63 16.85 -24.59
CA ILE A 102 8.06 17.64 -23.49
C ILE A 102 7.01 18.59 -24.06
N ALA A 103 5.73 18.33 -23.80
CA ALA A 103 4.61 19.20 -24.20
C ALA A 103 4.68 20.58 -23.51
N PRO A 104 4.03 21.63 -24.07
CA PRO A 104 3.86 22.92 -23.39
C PRO A 104 3.32 22.75 -21.97
N GLY A 105 3.97 23.36 -20.98
CA GLY A 105 3.64 23.27 -19.57
C GLY A 105 4.09 21.99 -18.85
N ALA A 106 4.52 20.95 -19.59
CA ALA A 106 4.93 19.68 -19.02
C ALA A 106 6.36 19.72 -18.48
N SER A 107 6.73 18.69 -17.72
CA SER A 107 8.07 18.52 -17.16
C SER A 107 8.53 17.07 -17.28
N VAL A 108 9.83 16.89 -17.41
CA VAL A 108 10.51 15.59 -17.32
C VAL A 108 11.62 15.69 -16.29
N SER A 109 12.12 14.55 -15.85
CA SER A 109 13.25 14.53 -14.91
C SER A 109 14.16 13.35 -15.19
N PHE A 110 15.40 13.49 -14.76
CA PHE A 110 16.34 12.39 -14.64
C PHE A 110 17.04 12.48 -13.29
N GLY A 111 17.46 11.33 -12.77
CA GLY A 111 18.17 11.25 -11.50
C GLY A 111 19.53 10.60 -11.65
N PHE A 112 20.42 10.86 -10.71
CA PHE A 112 21.79 10.38 -10.73
C PHE A 112 22.39 10.28 -9.34
N ASN A 113 23.35 9.38 -9.17
CA ASN A 113 24.11 9.21 -7.93
C ASN A 113 25.53 9.72 -8.11
N VAL A 114 25.99 10.53 -7.16
CA VAL A 114 27.35 11.07 -7.11
C VAL A 114 28.07 10.46 -5.92
N LYS A 115 29.27 9.94 -6.14
CA LYS A 115 30.23 9.64 -5.07
C LYS A 115 31.07 10.87 -4.80
N TYR A 116 31.34 11.17 -3.53
CA TYR A 116 32.24 12.28 -3.19
C TYR A 116 33.04 12.00 -1.92
N SER A 117 34.15 12.71 -1.76
CA SER A 117 34.90 12.78 -0.50
C SER A 117 34.90 14.23 0.03
N GLY A 118 34.87 14.39 1.35
CA GLY A 118 34.82 15.72 1.97
C GLY A 118 33.39 16.19 2.26
N ALA A 119 33.07 17.44 1.95
CA ALA A 119 31.74 18.01 2.16
C ALA A 119 30.96 18.08 0.84
N TYR A 120 29.65 17.87 0.91
CA TYR A 120 28.78 18.05 -0.24
C TYR A 120 28.89 19.48 -0.80
N THR A 121 29.11 19.57 -2.11
CA THR A 121 28.95 20.79 -2.90
C THR A 121 27.98 20.52 -4.04
N ALA A 122 27.07 21.47 -4.33
CA ALA A 122 26.09 21.31 -5.40
C ALA A 122 26.75 21.36 -6.80
N PRO A 123 26.21 20.65 -7.80
CA PRO A 123 26.63 20.82 -9.19
C PRO A 123 26.46 22.26 -9.67
N THR A 124 27.38 22.70 -10.52
CA THR A 124 27.41 24.07 -11.08
C THR A 124 27.34 24.03 -12.61
N GLY A 125 27.33 25.21 -13.26
CA GLY A 125 27.50 25.28 -14.71
C GLY A 125 26.34 24.66 -15.50
N CYS A 126 25.14 24.64 -14.92
CA CYS A 126 23.99 24.01 -15.57
C CYS A 126 23.66 24.74 -16.89
N LYS A 127 23.62 23.97 -17.98
CA LYS A 127 23.11 24.43 -19.27
C LYS A 127 22.05 23.48 -19.79
N LEU A 128 20.99 24.03 -20.36
CA LEU A 128 19.96 23.30 -21.07
C LEU A 128 19.96 23.75 -22.53
N ASP A 129 20.29 22.83 -23.43
CA ASP A 129 20.45 23.06 -24.88
C ASP A 129 21.34 24.26 -25.20
N GLY A 130 22.43 24.41 -24.44
CA GLY A 130 23.39 25.51 -24.56
C GLY A 130 23.02 26.81 -23.85
N GLY A 131 21.78 26.94 -23.32
CA GLY A 131 21.35 28.09 -22.51
C GLY A 131 21.60 27.88 -21.01
N SER A 132 22.00 28.92 -20.26
CA SER A 132 22.20 28.84 -18.80
C SER A 132 20.91 28.47 -18.06
N CYS A 133 20.96 27.52 -17.13
CA CYS A 133 19.85 27.23 -16.20
C CYS A 133 19.78 28.27 -15.06
N ASP A 134 20.87 29.02 -14.83
CA ASP A 134 21.03 29.90 -13.69
C ASP A 134 20.54 31.32 -14.04
N ALA A 135 19.46 31.74 -13.37
CA ALA A 135 19.20 33.14 -13.08
C ALA A 135 19.27 33.31 -11.56
N SER A 136 20.30 33.99 -11.08
CA SER A 136 20.62 34.13 -9.67
C SER A 136 19.48 34.80 -8.89
N GLY A 137 18.83 34.02 -8.03
CA GLY A 137 17.98 34.47 -6.94
C GLY A 137 18.45 33.85 -5.63
N GLN A 138 19.65 34.23 -5.17
CA GLN A 138 20.14 33.85 -3.84
C GLN A 138 19.35 34.64 -2.77
N PRO A 139 18.73 34.00 -1.75
CA PRO A 139 18.27 34.71 -0.56
C PRO A 139 19.46 35.06 0.35
N PRO A 140 19.42 36.19 1.10
CA PRO A 140 20.56 36.73 1.82
C PRO A 140 20.94 35.91 3.05
N THR A 141 22.22 35.65 3.21
CA THR A 141 22.87 35.20 4.46
C THR A 141 22.81 36.33 5.49
N THR A 142 21.94 36.20 6.48
CA THR A 142 22.11 36.90 7.77
C THR A 142 22.18 35.85 8.87
N THR A 143 23.31 35.84 9.57
CA THR A 143 23.62 34.99 10.72
C THR A 143 22.96 35.57 11.97
N PRO A 144 22.06 34.85 12.68
CA PRO A 144 21.69 35.17 14.06
C PRO A 144 22.51 34.32 15.06
N PRO A 145 22.74 34.81 16.30
CA PRO A 145 23.50 34.09 17.34
C PRO A 145 22.74 32.84 17.86
N PRO A 146 23.41 31.95 18.62
CA PRO A 146 22.94 30.59 18.84
C PRO A 146 21.63 30.60 19.62
N THR A 147 20.55 30.26 18.94
CA THR A 147 19.26 29.99 19.57
C THR A 147 19.11 28.48 19.66
N THR A 148 19.23 27.96 20.87
CA THR A 148 18.85 26.58 21.23
C THR A 148 17.40 26.35 20.78
N THR A 149 17.22 25.69 19.64
CA THR A 149 15.91 25.31 19.11
C THR A 149 15.75 23.80 19.28
N PRO A 150 14.58 23.31 19.78
CA PRO A 150 14.39 21.93 20.20
C PRO A 150 14.44 20.94 19.02
N PRO A 151 14.49 19.62 19.29
CA PRO A 151 14.53 18.58 18.27
C PRO A 151 13.40 18.72 17.24
N PRO A 152 13.58 18.22 16.01
CA PRO A 152 12.52 18.23 15.00
C PRO A 152 11.29 17.56 15.57
N THR A 153 10.12 18.18 15.38
CA THR A 153 8.84 17.63 15.80
C THR A 153 8.61 16.33 15.04
N THR A 154 9.03 15.22 15.65
CA THR A 154 8.50 13.91 15.38
C THR A 154 7.00 14.05 15.57
N THR A 155 6.23 13.91 14.49
CA THR A 155 4.83 13.54 14.70
C THR A 155 4.91 12.21 15.44
N PRO A 156 4.33 12.10 16.66
CA PRO A 156 4.40 10.86 17.40
C PRO A 156 3.83 9.73 16.52
N PRO A 157 4.29 8.47 16.68
CA PRO A 157 3.50 7.33 16.23
C PRO A 157 2.07 7.53 16.71
N PRO A 158 1.04 7.05 15.98
CA PRO A 158 -0.29 6.97 16.56
C PRO A 158 -0.12 6.32 17.93
N GLY A 159 -0.47 7.06 18.98
CA GLY A 159 -0.45 6.50 20.32
C GLY A 159 -1.33 5.23 20.33
N PRO A 160 -1.29 4.44 21.41
CA PRO A 160 -2.08 3.21 21.56
C PRO A 160 -3.62 3.37 21.50
N GLY A 161 -4.16 4.43 20.88
CA GLY A 161 -5.58 4.68 20.62
C GLY A 161 -5.95 5.08 19.18
N GLY A 162 -5.05 4.95 18.19
CA GLY A 162 -5.37 5.15 16.77
C GLY A 162 -6.10 3.95 16.15
N LYS A 163 -6.92 4.17 15.10
CA LYS A 163 -7.52 3.06 14.33
C LYS A 163 -6.44 2.22 13.65
N ILE A 164 -6.62 0.90 13.64
CA ILE A 164 -5.73 -0.02 12.93
C ILE A 164 -5.94 0.15 11.41
N ASN A 165 -4.83 0.32 10.69
CA ASN A 165 -4.75 0.20 9.24
C ASN A 165 -3.72 -0.91 8.93
N LEU A 166 -4.22 -2.10 8.63
CA LEU A 166 -3.44 -3.33 8.44
C LEU A 166 -3.41 -3.71 6.95
N GLY A 167 -2.25 -4.03 6.41
CA GLY A 167 -2.10 -4.56 5.04
C GLY A 167 -1.52 -5.96 5.02
N TYR A 168 -2.06 -6.84 4.19
CA TYR A 168 -1.44 -8.14 3.91
C TYR A 168 -0.36 -7.99 2.83
N PHE A 169 0.83 -8.52 3.12
CA PHE A 169 1.91 -8.72 2.14
C PHE A 169 2.01 -10.21 1.83
N ALA A 170 1.63 -10.60 0.62
CA ALA A 170 1.70 -11.99 0.19
C ALA A 170 3.13 -12.36 -0.24
N GLN A 171 3.67 -13.41 0.37
CA GLN A 171 5.01 -13.99 0.20
C GLN A 171 5.37 -14.18 -1.28
N TRP A 172 4.44 -14.69 -2.07
CA TRP A 172 4.66 -15.04 -3.48
C TRP A 172 4.63 -13.84 -4.43
N THR A 173 4.28 -12.63 -3.96
CA THR A 173 4.16 -11.47 -4.86
C THR A 173 5.51 -11.05 -5.46
N VAL A 174 6.62 -11.49 -4.86
CA VAL A 174 7.99 -11.22 -5.33
C VAL A 174 8.38 -11.95 -6.61
N TYR A 175 7.53 -12.86 -7.09
CA TYR A 175 7.73 -13.61 -8.33
C TYR A 175 6.99 -12.95 -9.49
N GLY A 176 5.97 -13.62 -10.05
CA GLY A 176 5.25 -13.14 -11.25
C GLY A 176 4.56 -11.79 -11.08
N ARG A 177 4.15 -11.43 -9.86
CA ARG A 177 3.56 -10.11 -9.55
C ARG A 177 4.61 -8.99 -9.43
N ASN A 178 5.89 -9.36 -9.29
CA ASN A 178 7.03 -8.45 -9.13
C ASN A 178 6.79 -7.31 -8.12
N TYR A 179 6.14 -7.64 -7.00
CA TYR A 179 5.86 -6.72 -5.90
C TYR A 179 6.64 -7.16 -4.67
N HIS A 180 7.49 -6.27 -4.19
CA HIS A 180 8.43 -6.47 -3.11
C HIS A 180 8.12 -5.54 -1.94
N VAL A 181 8.72 -5.81 -0.77
CA VAL A 181 8.61 -4.92 0.41
C VAL A 181 9.04 -3.49 0.08
N LYS A 182 9.98 -3.30 -0.87
CA LYS A 182 10.36 -1.99 -1.41
C LYS A 182 9.15 -1.20 -1.93
N ASN A 183 8.18 -1.85 -2.56
CA ASN A 183 6.99 -1.20 -3.09
C ASN A 183 6.10 -0.61 -2.00
N ILE A 184 6.12 -1.15 -0.78
CA ILE A 184 5.43 -0.57 0.38
C ILE A 184 6.04 0.79 0.73
N HIS A 185 7.37 0.91 0.66
CA HIS A 185 8.08 2.17 0.85
C HIS A 185 7.84 3.15 -0.30
N THR A 186 8.09 2.74 -1.54
CA THR A 186 8.08 3.65 -2.71
C THR A 186 6.69 4.14 -3.09
N SER A 187 5.63 3.38 -2.79
CA SER A 187 4.24 3.85 -2.92
C SER A 187 3.82 4.83 -1.83
N GLY A 188 4.65 5.03 -0.81
CA GLY A 188 4.30 5.77 0.40
C GLY A 188 3.27 5.05 1.28
N SER A 189 3.04 3.75 1.08
CA SER A 189 2.10 2.95 1.88
C SER A 189 2.61 2.76 3.31
N ALA A 190 3.92 2.61 3.51
CA ALA A 190 4.53 2.40 4.82
C ALA A 190 4.18 3.51 5.84
N ALA A 191 4.14 4.78 5.41
CA ALA A 191 3.77 5.90 6.26
C ALA A 191 2.27 5.91 6.67
N LYS A 192 1.44 5.10 6.01
CA LYS A 192 -0.01 5.03 6.21
C LYS A 192 -0.43 3.76 6.95
N LEU A 193 0.43 2.75 6.96
CA LEU A 193 0.23 1.49 7.68
C LEU A 193 0.51 1.64 9.16
N THR A 194 -0.25 0.88 9.94
CA THR A 194 0.05 0.61 11.35
C THR A 194 0.62 -0.79 11.51
N HIS A 195 0.11 -1.75 10.73
CA HIS A 195 0.45 -3.16 10.83
C HIS A 195 0.64 -3.77 9.44
N ILE A 196 1.47 -4.80 9.36
CA ILE A 196 1.61 -5.67 8.18
C ILE A 196 1.40 -7.12 8.64
N ASN A 197 0.53 -7.85 7.94
CA ASN A 197 0.51 -9.31 8.03
C ASN A 197 1.37 -9.88 6.91
N TYR A 198 2.41 -10.62 7.27
CA TYR A 198 3.19 -11.40 6.30
C TYR A 198 2.49 -12.74 6.03
N ALA A 199 2.07 -12.96 4.79
CA ALA A 199 1.19 -14.05 4.41
C ALA A 199 1.86 -14.99 3.39
N PHE A 200 2.04 -16.28 3.61
CA PHE A 200 1.67 -17.03 4.81
C PHE A 200 2.84 -17.92 5.27
N GLY A 201 2.82 -18.25 6.56
CA GLY A 201 3.42 -19.47 7.07
C GLY A 201 2.42 -20.61 6.92
N ASN A 202 2.92 -21.85 6.89
CA ASN A 202 2.08 -23.03 6.72
C ASN A 202 1.82 -23.70 8.08
N VAL A 203 0.71 -24.44 8.18
CA VAL A 203 0.41 -25.32 9.30
C VAL A 203 0.49 -26.77 8.83
N GLN A 204 1.54 -27.48 9.24
CA GLN A 204 1.78 -28.87 8.87
C GLN A 204 1.94 -29.73 10.12
N ASN A 205 1.24 -30.87 10.18
CA ASN A 205 1.30 -31.81 11.31
C ASN A 205 1.01 -31.14 12.66
N GLY A 206 0.06 -30.19 12.66
CA GLY A 206 -0.29 -29.41 13.85
C GLY A 206 0.78 -28.42 14.31
N GLN A 207 1.72 -28.01 13.45
CA GLN A 207 2.82 -27.10 13.77
C GLN A 207 2.95 -25.96 12.74
N CYS A 208 3.39 -24.79 13.21
CA CYS A 208 3.80 -23.68 12.35
C CYS A 208 5.13 -23.96 11.66
N VAL A 209 5.19 -23.77 10.33
CA VAL A 209 6.40 -23.92 9.51
C VAL A 209 6.50 -22.80 8.47
N LEU A 210 7.69 -22.60 7.88
CA LEU A 210 7.87 -21.65 6.76
C LEU A 210 6.97 -22.07 5.59
N GLY A 211 6.48 -21.09 4.84
CA GLY A 211 5.70 -21.36 3.64
C GLY A 211 6.59 -21.77 2.47
N ASP A 212 7.56 -20.92 2.14
CA ASP A 212 8.50 -21.09 1.04
C ASP A 212 9.81 -20.40 1.44
N ARG A 213 10.89 -21.17 1.50
CA ARG A 213 12.19 -20.70 1.99
C ARG A 213 12.80 -19.63 1.10
N ASP A 214 12.65 -19.73 -0.22
CA ASP A 214 13.26 -18.77 -1.15
C ASP A 214 12.77 -17.34 -0.88
N PRO A 215 11.48 -17.02 -0.98
CA PRO A 215 10.99 -15.67 -0.76
C PRO A 215 11.03 -15.29 0.72
N ASP A 216 10.97 -16.23 1.67
CA ASP A 216 11.02 -15.91 3.10
C ASP A 216 12.41 -15.40 3.50
N ILE A 217 13.46 -16.20 3.24
CA ILE A 217 14.77 -16.02 3.88
C ILE A 217 15.98 -16.15 2.95
N GLU A 218 15.85 -16.63 1.71
CA GLU A 218 17.02 -16.95 0.85
C GLU A 218 17.18 -16.00 -0.33
N LYS A 219 16.08 -15.48 -0.90
CA LYS A 219 16.06 -14.61 -2.08
C LYS A 219 16.93 -13.39 -1.85
N PHE A 220 17.96 -13.25 -2.68
CA PHE A 220 18.87 -12.13 -2.60
C PHE A 220 18.24 -10.86 -3.18
N TYR A 221 18.34 -9.76 -2.44
CA TYR A 221 18.01 -8.43 -2.92
C TYR A 221 19.28 -7.60 -3.14
N ASP A 222 19.46 -7.07 -4.35
CA ASP A 222 20.50 -6.10 -4.64
C ASP A 222 20.12 -4.69 -4.14
N ALA A 223 20.99 -3.70 -4.37
CA ALA A 223 20.73 -2.31 -3.99
C ALA A 223 19.46 -1.76 -4.68
N ALA A 224 19.22 -2.13 -5.94
CA ALA A 224 18.09 -1.63 -6.71
C ALA A 224 16.75 -2.20 -6.22
N SER A 225 16.74 -3.42 -5.71
CA SER A 225 15.53 -4.15 -5.32
C SER A 225 15.26 -4.08 -3.81
N SER A 226 16.28 -3.81 -3.00
CA SER A 226 16.15 -3.67 -1.54
C SER A 226 15.41 -2.40 -1.14
N VAL A 227 14.68 -2.48 -0.02
CA VAL A 227 13.84 -1.40 0.49
C VAL A 227 14.63 -0.16 0.92
N ASP A 228 15.83 -0.35 1.46
CA ASP A 228 16.71 0.72 1.97
C ASP A 228 17.86 1.07 1.01
N GLY A 229 17.89 0.47 -0.18
CA GLY A 229 18.96 0.65 -1.17
C GLY A 229 20.26 -0.08 -0.84
N THR A 230 20.30 -0.89 0.23
CA THR A 230 21.49 -1.66 0.62
C THR A 230 21.34 -3.11 0.18
N PRO A 231 22.27 -3.65 -0.62
CA PRO A 231 22.20 -5.05 -1.03
C PRO A 231 22.31 -5.98 0.18
N ASP A 232 21.74 -7.16 0.05
CA ASP A 232 21.94 -8.21 1.04
C ASP A 232 23.39 -8.72 1.04
N SER A 233 23.81 -9.38 2.12
CA SER A 233 25.13 -10.04 2.17
C SER A 233 25.05 -11.46 1.60
N TRP A 234 26.14 -11.92 0.99
CA TRP A 234 26.35 -13.32 0.59
C TRP A 234 27.01 -14.16 1.69
N ASP A 235 27.35 -13.56 2.83
CA ASP A 235 27.98 -14.27 3.95
C ASP A 235 27.12 -15.43 4.43
N THR A 236 27.78 -16.54 4.79
CA THR A 236 27.11 -17.72 5.34
C THR A 236 26.30 -17.34 6.58
N GLY A 237 25.00 -17.64 6.55
CA GLY A 237 24.08 -17.38 7.67
C GLY A 237 23.43 -15.98 7.65
N ALA A 238 23.74 -15.13 6.67
CA ALA A 238 23.04 -13.85 6.50
C ALA A 238 21.55 -14.07 6.20
N LEU A 239 20.67 -13.36 6.89
CA LEU A 239 19.24 -13.34 6.57
C LEU A 239 19.01 -12.55 5.28
N ARG A 240 18.20 -13.09 4.37
CA ARG A 240 17.80 -12.46 3.12
C ARG A 240 16.28 -12.55 2.97
N GLY A 241 15.77 -12.52 1.75
CA GLY A 241 14.36 -12.68 1.45
C GLY A 241 13.51 -11.54 2.01
N ASN A 242 12.21 -11.76 1.98
CA ASN A 242 11.20 -10.84 2.48
C ASN A 242 11.41 -10.52 3.95
N PHE A 243 11.90 -11.47 4.75
CA PHE A 243 12.17 -11.22 6.17
C PHE A 243 13.21 -10.12 6.32
N ASN A 244 14.37 -10.23 5.67
CA ASN A 244 15.37 -9.17 5.75
C ASN A 244 14.85 -7.82 5.21
N GLN A 245 14.02 -7.84 4.17
CA GLN A 245 13.41 -6.60 3.67
C GLN A 245 12.40 -6.01 4.66
N LEU A 246 11.61 -6.81 5.38
CA LEU A 246 10.72 -6.33 6.45
C LEU A 246 11.51 -5.77 7.63
N ARG A 247 12.63 -6.39 8.02
CA ARG A 247 13.56 -5.84 9.01
C ARG A 247 14.04 -4.43 8.61
N LYS A 248 14.50 -4.29 7.37
CA LYS A 248 14.95 -3.00 6.81
C LYS A 248 13.80 -1.97 6.77
N LEU A 249 12.59 -2.39 6.39
CA LEU A 249 11.40 -1.53 6.40
C LEU A 249 11.06 -1.05 7.82
N LYS A 250 11.05 -1.93 8.83
CA LYS A 250 10.80 -1.56 10.24
C LYS A 250 11.83 -0.55 10.75
N LYS A 251 13.09 -0.68 10.34
CA LYS A 251 14.13 0.31 10.69
C LYS A 251 13.82 1.70 10.13
N MET A 252 13.27 1.78 8.92
CA MET A 252 12.84 3.04 8.30
C MET A 252 11.53 3.57 8.88
N TYR A 253 10.65 2.67 9.35
CA TYR A 253 9.30 2.97 9.84
C TYR A 253 9.05 2.28 11.18
N PRO A 254 9.64 2.77 12.28
CA PRO A 254 9.61 2.10 13.59
C PRO A 254 8.20 2.04 14.23
N HIS A 255 7.23 2.76 13.67
CA HIS A 255 5.83 2.68 14.10
C HIS A 255 5.09 1.45 13.55
N ILE A 256 5.60 0.80 12.49
CA ILE A 256 4.94 -0.36 11.89
C ILE A 256 5.20 -1.60 12.73
N LYS A 257 4.13 -2.33 13.01
CA LYS A 257 4.14 -3.66 13.60
C LYS A 257 3.97 -4.73 12.53
N VAL A 258 4.70 -5.84 12.62
CA VAL A 258 4.63 -6.92 11.63
C VAL A 258 4.19 -8.19 12.32
N LEU A 259 3.15 -8.84 11.84
CA LEU A 259 2.69 -10.15 12.34
C LEU A 259 2.97 -11.21 11.29
N TYR A 260 3.36 -12.41 11.72
CA TYR A 260 3.43 -13.55 10.83
C TYR A 260 2.06 -14.24 10.78
N SER A 261 1.41 -14.23 9.60
CA SER A 261 0.12 -14.89 9.40
C SER A 261 0.31 -16.34 8.96
N PHE A 262 -0.33 -17.28 9.65
CA PHE A 262 -0.27 -18.71 9.36
C PHE A 262 -1.61 -19.23 8.84
N GLY A 263 -1.57 -20.01 7.76
CA GLY A 263 -2.76 -20.61 7.15
C GLY A 263 -3.14 -19.96 5.82
N GLY A 264 -4.29 -19.29 5.81
CA GLY A 264 -4.98 -18.83 4.61
C GLY A 264 -5.70 -19.97 3.90
N TRP A 265 -6.36 -19.65 2.80
CA TRP A 265 -7.19 -20.58 2.02
C TRP A 265 -6.52 -21.94 1.73
N THR A 266 -5.27 -21.93 1.28
CA THR A 266 -4.57 -23.14 0.82
C THR A 266 -3.99 -23.98 1.97
N TRP A 267 -3.53 -23.33 3.05
CA TRP A 267 -2.76 -24.00 4.12
C TRP A 267 -3.53 -24.15 5.43
N SER A 268 -4.86 -24.08 5.38
CA SER A 268 -5.72 -24.29 6.54
C SER A 268 -5.95 -25.76 6.91
N GLY A 269 -5.57 -26.72 6.06
CA GLY A 269 -5.82 -28.15 6.31
C GLY A 269 -5.14 -28.72 7.56
N GLY A 270 -4.06 -28.09 8.06
CA GLY A 270 -3.35 -28.53 9.25
C GLY A 270 -3.96 -28.09 10.58
N PHE A 271 -4.93 -27.16 10.58
CA PHE A 271 -5.48 -26.62 11.83
C PHE A 271 -6.30 -27.63 12.63
N GLY A 272 -6.95 -28.60 11.97
CA GLY A 272 -7.66 -29.67 12.68
C GLY A 272 -6.72 -30.54 13.53
N GLN A 273 -5.47 -30.73 13.09
CA GLN A 273 -4.43 -31.38 13.89
C GLN A 273 -3.88 -30.45 14.97
N ALA A 274 -3.66 -29.16 14.65
CA ALA A 274 -3.23 -28.17 15.62
C ALA A 274 -4.21 -28.03 16.80
N ALA A 275 -5.52 -28.15 16.53
CA ALA A 275 -6.56 -28.09 17.54
C ALA A 275 -6.59 -29.30 18.50
N GLN A 276 -5.93 -30.42 18.15
CA GLN A 276 -5.82 -31.60 19.02
C GLN A 276 -4.79 -31.40 20.15
N ASP A 277 -3.73 -30.63 19.89
CA ASP A 277 -2.78 -30.17 20.90
C ASP A 277 -2.45 -28.68 20.72
N PRO A 278 -3.36 -27.78 21.15
CA PRO A 278 -3.20 -26.34 20.97
C PRO A 278 -1.94 -25.78 21.65
N ALA A 279 -1.49 -26.39 22.74
CA ALA A 279 -0.30 -25.94 23.47
C ALA A 279 0.98 -26.25 22.70
N ALA A 280 1.09 -27.46 22.13
CA ALA A 280 2.22 -27.81 21.26
C ALA A 280 2.23 -26.97 19.98
N PHE A 281 1.05 -26.73 19.38
CA PHE A 281 0.93 -25.83 18.24
C PHE A 281 1.44 -24.42 18.60
N ALA A 282 0.96 -23.83 19.68
CA ALA A 282 1.38 -22.51 20.12
C ALA A 282 2.89 -22.41 20.41
N GLU A 283 3.48 -23.44 21.03
CA GLU A 283 4.94 -23.52 21.23
C GLU A 283 5.70 -23.54 19.89
N SER A 284 5.22 -24.33 18.91
CA SER A 284 5.85 -24.41 17.59
C SER A 284 5.83 -23.06 16.87
N CYS A 285 4.70 -22.34 16.95
CA CYS A 285 4.54 -21.03 16.35
C CYS A 285 5.40 -19.98 17.03
N TYR A 286 5.48 -19.99 18.36
CA TYR A 286 6.36 -19.08 19.09
C TYR A 286 7.82 -19.29 18.70
N LYS A 287 8.30 -20.54 18.65
CA LYS A 287 9.67 -20.86 18.20
C LYS A 287 9.95 -20.38 16.78
N HIS A 288 8.92 -20.34 15.94
CA HIS A 288 9.03 -19.87 14.56
C HIS A 288 9.10 -18.36 14.46
N VAL A 289 8.25 -17.65 15.21
CA VAL A 289 8.23 -16.18 15.29
C VAL A 289 9.52 -15.66 15.93
N GLU A 290 10.00 -16.33 16.97
CA GLU A 290 11.20 -15.98 17.75
C GLU A 290 12.45 -16.75 17.32
N ASP A 291 12.52 -17.23 16.08
CA ASP A 291 13.74 -17.84 15.57
C ASP A 291 14.89 -16.82 15.67
N PRO A 292 16.06 -17.17 16.24
CA PRO A 292 17.15 -16.23 16.47
C PRO A 292 17.65 -15.49 15.22
N ARG A 293 17.37 -16.04 14.02
CA ARG A 293 17.73 -15.41 12.75
C ARG A 293 16.86 -14.19 12.43
N TRP A 294 15.65 -14.08 12.99
CA TRP A 294 14.65 -13.05 12.68
C TRP A 294 13.73 -12.63 13.84
N ALA A 295 14.09 -12.93 15.09
CA ALA A 295 13.29 -12.58 16.27
C ALA A 295 12.99 -11.07 16.41
N ASP A 296 13.75 -10.19 15.75
CA ASP A 296 13.52 -8.74 15.75
C ASP A 296 12.41 -8.27 14.78
N ILE A 297 11.90 -9.16 13.92
CA ILE A 297 11.01 -8.80 12.82
C ILE A 297 9.56 -8.79 13.24
N PHE A 298 9.10 -9.84 13.92
CA PHE A 298 7.68 -10.06 14.17
C PHE A 298 7.26 -9.58 15.57
N ASP A 299 6.23 -8.74 15.63
CA ASP A 299 5.61 -8.23 16.86
C ASP A 299 4.43 -9.11 17.32
N GLY A 300 4.19 -10.24 16.64
CA GLY A 300 3.05 -11.11 16.91
C GLY A 300 2.76 -12.14 15.84
N ILE A 301 1.62 -12.80 16.03
CA ILE A 301 1.10 -13.85 15.17
C ILE A 301 -0.34 -13.55 14.75
N ASP A 302 -0.66 -13.90 13.50
CA ASP A 302 -2.01 -13.91 12.96
C ASP A 302 -2.39 -15.34 12.55
N ILE A 303 -3.60 -15.78 12.93
CA ILE A 303 -4.13 -17.09 12.56
C ILE A 303 -5.22 -16.91 11.52
N ASP A 304 -5.00 -17.46 10.33
CA ASP A 304 -5.95 -17.42 9.23
C ASP A 304 -6.45 -18.85 8.95
N TRP A 305 -7.31 -19.36 9.84
CA TRP A 305 -7.92 -20.68 9.69
C TRP A 305 -9.21 -20.57 8.89
N GLU A 306 -9.18 -21.13 7.68
CA GLU A 306 -10.28 -21.17 6.73
C GLU A 306 -10.81 -22.61 6.50
N TYR A 307 -11.78 -23.10 7.27
CA TYR A 307 -12.47 -22.43 8.38
C TYR A 307 -12.72 -23.37 9.57
N PRO A 308 -12.67 -22.89 10.82
CA PRO A 308 -12.93 -23.73 11.99
C PRO A 308 -14.36 -24.25 12.00
N ASN A 309 -14.51 -25.56 12.17
CA ASN A 309 -15.76 -26.29 12.24
C ASN A 309 -16.69 -26.06 11.02
N ALA A 310 -16.10 -25.75 9.86
CA ALA A 310 -16.81 -25.47 8.61
C ALA A 310 -15.94 -25.83 7.39
N CYS A 311 -16.47 -25.63 6.18
CA CYS A 311 -15.73 -25.89 4.94
C CYS A 311 -15.10 -24.63 4.33
N GLY A 312 -13.81 -24.73 4.03
CA GLY A 312 -13.06 -23.87 3.10
C GLY A 312 -12.66 -24.70 1.87
N LEU A 313 -11.35 -24.72 1.55
CA LEU A 313 -10.80 -25.67 0.58
C LEU A 313 -10.94 -27.13 1.07
N THR A 314 -10.82 -27.32 2.39
CA THR A 314 -11.11 -28.58 3.07
C THR A 314 -12.18 -28.35 4.14
N CYS A 315 -12.89 -29.40 4.53
CA CYS A 315 -13.88 -29.33 5.59
C CYS A 315 -13.26 -29.71 6.93
N ASP A 316 -13.48 -28.87 7.94
CA ASP A 316 -13.12 -29.14 9.32
C ASP A 316 -14.35 -29.53 10.15
N SER A 317 -14.12 -30.36 11.17
CA SER A 317 -15.13 -30.77 12.15
C SER A 317 -14.57 -30.80 13.57
N SER A 318 -13.60 -29.94 13.88
CA SER A 318 -12.91 -29.89 15.18
C SER A 318 -13.82 -29.44 16.33
N GLY A 319 -15.06 -29.04 16.03
CA GLY A 319 -16.07 -28.60 16.99
C GLY A 319 -15.97 -27.12 17.32
N PRO A 320 -17.06 -26.53 17.85
CA PRO A 320 -17.18 -25.07 17.98
C PRO A 320 -16.19 -24.44 18.97
N ALA A 321 -15.65 -25.21 19.92
CA ALA A 321 -14.67 -24.73 20.90
C ALA A 321 -13.22 -24.72 20.39
N ALA A 322 -12.91 -25.43 19.28
CA ALA A 322 -11.53 -25.64 18.82
C ALA A 322 -10.80 -24.32 18.55
N PHE A 323 -11.45 -23.39 17.85
CA PHE A 323 -10.88 -22.08 17.57
C PHE A 323 -10.54 -21.29 18.84
N LYS A 324 -11.43 -21.31 19.84
CA LYS A 324 -11.17 -20.67 21.14
C LYS A 324 -9.98 -21.31 21.86
N ASN A 325 -9.88 -22.64 21.85
CA ASN A 325 -8.79 -23.35 22.51
C ASN A 325 -7.43 -23.02 21.87
N VAL A 326 -7.38 -22.94 20.54
CA VAL A 326 -6.19 -22.48 19.80
C VAL A 326 -5.83 -21.03 20.15
N ALA A 327 -6.80 -20.11 20.11
CA ALA A 327 -6.59 -18.71 20.48
C ALA A 327 -6.08 -18.56 21.94
N GLN A 328 -6.65 -19.34 22.87
CA GLN A 328 -6.23 -19.36 24.27
C GLN A 328 -4.79 -19.86 24.43
N ALA A 329 -4.43 -20.98 23.78
CA ALA A 329 -3.09 -21.53 23.86
C ALA A 329 -2.03 -20.58 23.29
N LEU A 330 -2.35 -19.92 22.16
CA LEU A 330 -1.49 -18.88 21.59
C LEU A 330 -1.31 -17.72 22.56
N ARG A 331 -2.39 -17.18 23.14
CA ARG A 331 -2.28 -16.11 24.14
C ARG A 331 -1.46 -16.55 25.35
N ASN A 332 -1.66 -17.75 25.87
CA ASN A 332 -0.89 -18.27 27.00
C ASN A 332 0.61 -18.36 26.67
N ARG A 333 0.95 -18.71 25.43
CA ARG A 333 2.34 -18.88 25.02
C ARG A 333 3.05 -17.59 24.66
N PHE A 334 2.35 -16.70 23.96
CA PHE A 334 2.88 -15.43 23.47
C PHE A 334 2.80 -14.32 24.54
N GLY A 335 2.02 -14.50 25.61
CA GLY A 335 1.90 -13.51 26.67
C GLY A 335 1.17 -12.25 26.23
N GLN A 336 1.34 -11.15 26.98
CA GLN A 336 0.66 -9.87 26.71
C GLN A 336 1.48 -8.92 25.81
N ASP A 337 2.78 -9.15 25.70
CA ASP A 337 3.69 -8.28 24.95
C ASP A 337 3.60 -8.46 23.43
N TYR A 338 3.06 -9.61 22.98
CA TYR A 338 2.85 -9.92 21.58
C TYR A 338 1.40 -9.71 21.14
N LEU A 339 1.26 -9.33 19.88
CA LEU A 339 -0.02 -9.33 19.19
C LEU A 339 -0.41 -10.78 18.83
N VAL A 340 -1.65 -11.14 19.13
CA VAL A 340 -2.27 -12.40 18.69
C VAL A 340 -3.60 -12.04 18.03
N THR A 341 -3.69 -12.24 16.72
CA THR A 341 -4.84 -11.85 15.90
C THR A 341 -5.35 -13.04 15.10
N ALA A 342 -6.53 -12.90 14.49
CA ALA A 342 -7.00 -13.90 13.55
C ALA A 342 -7.82 -13.27 12.42
N ALA A 343 -7.62 -13.74 11.20
CA ALA A 343 -8.56 -13.52 10.12
C ALA A 343 -9.72 -14.53 10.21
N ILE A 344 -10.94 -14.04 10.01
CA ILE A 344 -12.15 -14.83 10.17
C ILE A 344 -13.13 -14.60 9.02
N THR A 345 -13.97 -15.60 8.79
CA THR A 345 -15.07 -15.54 7.83
C THR A 345 -16.02 -14.37 8.08
N ALA A 346 -16.65 -13.89 7.00
CA ALA A 346 -17.73 -12.91 7.05
C ALA A 346 -19.11 -13.51 6.73
N ASP A 347 -19.27 -14.84 6.75
CA ASP A 347 -20.58 -15.48 6.60
C ASP A 347 -21.43 -15.31 7.87
N GLY A 348 -22.17 -14.21 7.90
CA GLY A 348 -23.10 -13.84 8.97
C GLY A 348 -24.50 -14.42 8.85
N THR A 349 -24.73 -15.36 7.93
CA THR A 349 -26.04 -15.99 7.76
C THR A 349 -26.41 -16.85 8.98
N ASN A 350 -27.70 -17.16 9.13
CA ASN A 350 -28.15 -18.04 10.20
C ASN A 350 -27.68 -19.48 9.94
N GLY A 351 -26.88 -20.02 10.87
CA GLY A 351 -26.22 -21.31 10.67
C GLY A 351 -25.01 -21.24 9.73
N GLY A 352 -24.58 -20.04 9.36
CA GLY A 352 -23.37 -19.80 8.57
C GLY A 352 -22.09 -20.03 9.37
N LYS A 353 -20.94 -19.79 8.73
CA LYS A 353 -19.61 -20.07 9.32
C LYS A 353 -19.34 -19.29 10.62
N ILE A 354 -19.88 -18.07 10.79
CA ILE A 354 -19.75 -17.34 12.08
C ILE A 354 -20.50 -18.07 13.22
N ASP A 355 -21.58 -18.80 12.92
CA ASP A 355 -22.30 -19.59 13.93
C ASP A 355 -21.61 -20.93 14.25
N ALA A 356 -20.68 -21.39 13.40
CA ALA A 356 -20.03 -22.70 13.55
C ALA A 356 -18.93 -22.75 14.63
N ALA A 357 -18.37 -21.60 15.05
CA ALA A 357 -17.29 -21.54 16.04
C ALA A 357 -17.52 -20.46 17.11
N ASP A 358 -16.89 -20.65 18.28
CA ASP A 358 -16.98 -19.76 19.46
C ASP A 358 -16.09 -18.50 19.32
N TYR A 359 -16.40 -17.65 18.34
CA TYR A 359 -15.69 -16.38 18.11
C TYR A 359 -15.87 -15.38 19.27
N GLY A 360 -17.03 -15.41 19.94
CA GLY A 360 -17.32 -14.57 21.11
C GLY A 360 -16.41 -14.93 22.29
N GLY A 361 -16.31 -16.22 22.63
CA GLY A 361 -15.43 -16.71 23.67
C GLY A 361 -13.95 -16.56 23.32
N ALA A 362 -13.57 -16.72 22.05
CA ALA A 362 -12.19 -16.54 21.58
C ALA A 362 -11.71 -15.07 21.63
N ALA A 363 -12.61 -14.11 21.52
CA ALA A 363 -12.28 -12.68 21.45
C ALA A 363 -11.50 -12.15 22.66
N GLN A 364 -11.58 -12.81 23.83
CA GLN A 364 -10.82 -12.42 25.02
C GLN A 364 -9.31 -12.69 24.89
N TYR A 365 -8.93 -13.66 24.05
CA TYR A 365 -7.53 -14.07 23.86
C TYR A 365 -6.83 -13.32 22.71
N LEU A 366 -7.60 -12.69 21.83
CA LEU A 366 -7.09 -12.01 20.64
C LEU A 366 -7.05 -10.49 20.83
N ASN A 367 -6.09 -9.82 20.20
CA ASN A 367 -6.08 -8.36 20.15
C ASN A 367 -7.22 -7.86 19.26
N TRP A 368 -7.43 -8.46 18.09
CA TRP A 368 -8.55 -8.19 17.18
C TRP A 368 -8.76 -9.33 16.17
N TYR A 369 -9.85 -9.23 15.42
CA TYR A 369 -10.19 -10.01 14.25
C TYR A 369 -10.08 -9.20 12.96
N ASN A 370 -9.52 -9.80 11.92
CA ASN A 370 -9.60 -9.32 10.54
C ASN A 370 -10.82 -9.99 9.89
N VAL A 371 -11.98 -9.30 9.86
CA VAL A 371 -13.21 -9.87 9.30
C VAL A 371 -13.16 -9.79 7.78
N MET A 372 -13.05 -10.92 7.08
CA MET A 372 -12.85 -11.00 5.63
C MET A 372 -14.12 -10.64 4.85
N THR A 373 -14.55 -9.37 4.94
CA THR A 373 -15.76 -8.81 4.33
C THR A 373 -15.60 -8.55 2.83
N TYR A 374 -15.06 -9.52 2.12
CA TYR A 374 -14.89 -9.59 0.69
C TYR A 374 -15.11 -11.05 0.26
N ASP A 375 -15.15 -11.30 -1.05
CA ASP A 375 -15.38 -12.64 -1.63
C ASP A 375 -16.74 -13.27 -1.31
N TYR A 376 -17.74 -12.45 -1.00
CA TYR A 376 -19.13 -12.91 -0.86
C TYR A 376 -19.66 -13.54 -2.15
N PHE A 377 -19.30 -12.98 -3.29
CA PHE A 377 -19.72 -13.45 -4.61
C PHE A 377 -18.54 -13.41 -5.59
N GLY A 378 -18.54 -14.30 -6.57
CA GLY A 378 -17.44 -14.40 -7.53
C GLY A 378 -17.70 -15.45 -8.60
N ALA A 379 -16.80 -15.53 -9.57
CA ALA A 379 -16.93 -16.43 -10.71
C ALA A 379 -16.80 -17.92 -10.39
N PHE A 380 -16.66 -18.30 -9.11
CA PHE A 380 -16.97 -19.65 -8.65
C PHE A 380 -18.45 -20.02 -8.93
N ALA A 381 -19.35 -19.03 -8.99
CA ALA A 381 -20.66 -19.15 -9.63
C ALA A 381 -20.53 -18.66 -11.09
N ALA A 382 -20.00 -19.52 -11.97
CA ALA A 382 -19.53 -19.13 -13.30
C ALA A 382 -20.61 -18.52 -14.20
N GLN A 383 -21.87 -18.97 -14.08
CA GLN A 383 -23.01 -18.45 -14.86
C GLN A 383 -23.71 -17.26 -14.19
N GLY A 384 -23.15 -16.74 -13.10
CA GLY A 384 -23.74 -15.69 -12.28
C GLY A 384 -24.75 -16.22 -11.25
N PRO A 385 -25.68 -15.38 -10.77
CA PRO A 385 -25.83 -13.96 -11.15
C PRO A 385 -24.60 -13.12 -10.80
N THR A 386 -24.29 -12.11 -11.61
CA THR A 386 -23.24 -11.13 -11.27
C THR A 386 -23.62 -10.38 -10.00
N ALA A 387 -22.67 -10.24 -9.08
CA ALA A 387 -22.91 -9.59 -7.80
C ALA A 387 -21.60 -9.00 -7.25
N PRO A 388 -21.68 -7.92 -6.46
CA PRO A 388 -20.51 -7.28 -5.89
C PRO A 388 -19.85 -8.19 -4.85
N HIS A 389 -18.54 -8.43 -4.96
CA HIS A 389 -17.87 -9.37 -4.04
C HIS A 389 -17.66 -8.82 -2.62
N SER A 390 -17.77 -7.50 -2.42
CA SER A 390 -17.57 -6.85 -1.12
C SER A 390 -18.64 -5.78 -0.88
N PRO A 391 -19.95 -6.12 -0.83
CA PRO A 391 -20.97 -5.15 -0.50
C PRO A 391 -20.87 -4.79 0.99
N LEU A 392 -20.96 -3.50 1.29
CA LEU A 392 -21.08 -2.99 2.65
C LEU A 392 -22.45 -3.35 3.26
N THR A 393 -23.52 -3.22 2.48
CA THR A 393 -24.89 -3.50 2.91
C THR A 393 -25.62 -4.37 1.90
N SER A 394 -26.67 -5.06 2.35
CA SER A 394 -27.65 -5.71 1.47
C SER A 394 -28.26 -4.71 0.47
N TYR A 395 -28.77 -5.24 -0.65
CA TYR A 395 -29.38 -4.46 -1.72
C TYR A 395 -30.49 -5.29 -2.42
N PRO A 396 -31.47 -4.65 -3.09
CA PRO A 396 -32.51 -5.36 -3.83
C PRO A 396 -31.91 -6.29 -4.89
N GLY A 397 -32.27 -7.58 -4.85
CA GLY A 397 -31.75 -8.58 -5.78
C GLY A 397 -30.37 -9.15 -5.41
N ILE A 398 -29.88 -8.94 -4.19
CA ILE A 398 -28.69 -9.67 -3.71
C ILE A 398 -28.93 -11.19 -3.78
N PRO A 399 -28.01 -11.99 -4.37
CA PRO A 399 -28.26 -13.42 -4.61
C PRO A 399 -28.40 -14.23 -3.33
N GLN A 400 -27.69 -13.83 -2.28
CA GLN A 400 -27.74 -14.46 -0.97
C GLN A 400 -27.93 -13.39 0.10
N GLN A 401 -29.05 -13.46 0.83
CA GLN A 401 -29.31 -12.56 1.95
C GLN A 401 -28.30 -12.81 3.07
N GLY A 402 -27.79 -11.72 3.66
CA GLY A 402 -26.78 -11.74 4.72
C GLY A 402 -25.34 -11.88 4.25
N PHE A 403 -25.09 -11.91 2.93
CA PHE A 403 -23.75 -11.86 2.33
C PHE A 403 -23.34 -10.40 2.07
N ASP A 404 -23.24 -9.64 3.15
CA ASP A 404 -22.80 -8.26 3.17
C ASP A 404 -22.07 -7.93 4.47
N SER A 405 -21.20 -6.92 4.41
CA SER A 405 -20.30 -6.57 5.49
C SER A 405 -21.02 -6.20 6.78
N ASP A 406 -22.14 -5.47 6.70
CA ASP A 406 -22.89 -5.06 7.88
C ASP A 406 -23.48 -6.28 8.60
N THR A 407 -24.10 -7.21 7.86
CA THR A 407 -24.62 -8.45 8.45
C THR A 407 -23.55 -9.22 9.23
N ALA A 408 -22.34 -9.38 8.65
CA ALA A 408 -21.23 -10.06 9.32
C ALA A 408 -20.81 -9.36 10.62
N ILE A 409 -20.66 -8.03 10.57
CA ILE A 409 -20.28 -7.21 11.72
C ILE A 409 -21.34 -7.27 12.82
N GLN A 410 -22.63 -7.12 12.48
CA GLN A 410 -23.71 -7.21 13.46
C GLN A 410 -23.81 -8.62 14.08
N LYS A 411 -23.60 -9.69 13.30
CA LYS A 411 -23.58 -11.06 13.83
C LYS A 411 -22.47 -11.24 14.87
N LEU A 412 -21.24 -10.78 14.59
CA LEU A 412 -20.13 -10.87 15.55
C LEU A 412 -20.39 -10.06 16.83
N LYS A 413 -20.96 -8.85 16.70
CA LYS A 413 -21.40 -8.05 17.85
C LYS A 413 -22.44 -8.77 18.69
N SER A 414 -23.43 -9.41 18.05
CA SER A 414 -24.47 -10.19 18.75
C SER A 414 -23.92 -11.40 19.51
N LYS A 415 -22.76 -11.92 19.09
CA LYS A 415 -22.02 -12.98 19.77
C LYS A 415 -21.09 -12.47 20.88
N GLY A 416 -21.12 -11.17 21.20
CA GLY A 416 -20.35 -10.58 22.29
C GLY A 416 -18.91 -10.19 21.92
N VAL A 417 -18.55 -10.18 20.63
CA VAL A 417 -17.23 -9.68 20.21
C VAL A 417 -17.19 -8.15 20.39
N PRO A 418 -16.24 -7.60 21.15
CA PRO A 418 -16.13 -6.15 21.31
C PRO A 418 -15.89 -5.45 19.97
N THR A 419 -16.61 -4.36 19.70
CA THR A 419 -16.51 -3.66 18.40
C THR A 419 -15.09 -3.18 18.12
N SER A 420 -14.37 -2.72 19.14
CA SER A 420 -12.97 -2.29 19.05
C SER A 420 -12.00 -3.39 18.64
N LYS A 421 -12.42 -4.66 18.68
CA LYS A 421 -11.65 -5.83 18.23
C LYS A 421 -12.05 -6.30 16.83
N LEU A 422 -12.90 -5.59 16.11
CA LEU A 422 -13.31 -5.95 14.74
C LEU A 422 -12.65 -5.00 13.75
N LEU A 423 -11.95 -5.54 12.76
CA LEU A 423 -11.45 -4.79 11.60
C LEU A 423 -12.27 -5.13 10.37
N LEU A 424 -12.71 -4.10 9.64
CA LEU A 424 -13.41 -4.27 8.36
C LEU A 424 -12.41 -4.61 7.25
N GLY A 425 -12.69 -5.65 6.45
CA GLY A 425 -11.84 -6.08 5.33
C GLY A 425 -12.18 -5.39 4.00
N ILE A 426 -11.14 -4.99 3.27
CA ILE A 426 -11.22 -4.37 1.94
C ILE A 426 -10.42 -5.20 0.93
N GLY A 427 -11.03 -5.55 -0.21
CA GLY A 427 -10.33 -6.21 -1.32
C GLY A 427 -9.66 -5.18 -2.24
N PHE A 428 -8.35 -5.22 -2.38
CA PHE A 428 -7.57 -4.43 -3.35
C PHE A 428 -7.53 -5.11 -4.74
N TYR A 429 -8.62 -5.75 -5.10
CA TYR A 429 -8.84 -6.49 -6.33
C TYR A 429 -10.34 -6.48 -6.61
N GLY A 430 -10.72 -6.91 -7.80
CA GLY A 430 -12.10 -7.17 -8.14
C GLY A 430 -12.35 -8.63 -8.47
N ARG A 431 -13.62 -9.01 -8.40
CA ARG A 431 -14.12 -10.26 -8.99
C ARG A 431 -15.03 -9.99 -10.18
N GLY A 432 -14.92 -10.81 -11.21
CA GLY A 432 -15.56 -10.51 -12.47
C GLY A 432 -15.95 -11.70 -13.33
N TRP A 433 -16.89 -11.44 -14.23
CA TRP A 433 -17.50 -12.39 -15.15
C TRP A 433 -17.40 -11.85 -16.58
N THR A 434 -17.42 -12.75 -17.57
CA THR A 434 -17.53 -12.40 -18.99
C THR A 434 -18.84 -12.94 -19.59
N GLY A 435 -19.15 -12.50 -20.80
CA GLY A 435 -20.41 -12.80 -21.48
C GLY A 435 -21.63 -12.09 -20.85
N VAL A 436 -21.40 -10.99 -20.13
CA VAL A 436 -22.44 -10.25 -19.41
C VAL A 436 -23.02 -9.15 -20.30
N THR A 437 -24.34 -9.15 -20.48
CA THR A 437 -25.06 -8.17 -21.31
C THR A 437 -25.66 -7.02 -20.50
N GLN A 438 -26.00 -7.26 -19.24
CA GLN A 438 -26.59 -6.26 -18.35
C GLN A 438 -25.51 -5.48 -17.60
N SER A 439 -25.63 -4.15 -17.54
CA SER A 439 -24.64 -3.32 -16.84
C SER A 439 -24.79 -3.32 -15.32
N ALA A 440 -26.02 -3.36 -14.80
CA ALA A 440 -26.29 -3.48 -13.36
C ALA A 440 -26.06 -4.94 -12.88
N PRO A 441 -25.76 -5.17 -11.58
CA PRO A 441 -25.65 -6.53 -11.03
C PRO A 441 -26.96 -7.32 -11.20
N GLY A 442 -26.84 -8.65 -11.16
CA GLY A 442 -27.96 -9.61 -11.21
C GLY A 442 -28.06 -10.37 -12.54
N GLY A 443 -27.30 -9.97 -13.55
CA GLY A 443 -27.31 -10.60 -14.87
C GLY A 443 -26.61 -11.96 -14.90
N SER A 444 -26.91 -12.76 -15.93
CA SER A 444 -26.18 -14.01 -16.22
C SER A 444 -24.81 -13.74 -16.82
N ALA A 445 -23.93 -14.73 -16.73
CA ALA A 445 -22.60 -14.74 -17.33
C ALA A 445 -22.34 -16.06 -18.08
N THR A 446 -21.29 -16.10 -18.89
CA THR A 446 -20.81 -17.35 -19.52
C THR A 446 -19.66 -17.98 -18.75
N GLY A 447 -18.96 -17.22 -17.92
CA GLY A 447 -17.83 -17.71 -17.12
C GLY A 447 -17.03 -16.60 -16.44
N PRO A 448 -15.89 -16.97 -15.82
CA PRO A 448 -14.95 -16.01 -15.23
C PRO A 448 -14.39 -15.05 -16.28
N ALA A 449 -14.24 -13.78 -15.91
CA ALA A 449 -13.59 -12.79 -16.77
C ALA A 449 -12.09 -13.07 -16.93
N PRO A 450 -11.47 -12.76 -18.08
CA PRO A 450 -10.03 -12.83 -18.25
C PRO A 450 -9.28 -12.00 -17.21
N SER A 451 -8.20 -12.57 -16.66
CA SER A 451 -7.42 -11.97 -15.58
C SER A 451 -5.95 -11.82 -15.97
N SER A 452 -5.31 -10.77 -15.47
CA SER A 452 -3.86 -10.58 -15.58
C SER A 452 -3.04 -11.32 -14.49
N VAL A 453 -3.69 -11.80 -13.44
CA VAL A 453 -3.03 -12.33 -12.23
C VAL A 453 -3.48 -13.74 -11.83
N GLU A 454 -4.63 -14.21 -12.31
CA GLU A 454 -5.19 -15.52 -12.02
C GLU A 454 -5.47 -16.28 -13.33
N PRO A 455 -4.71 -17.34 -13.66
CA PRO A 455 -4.89 -18.08 -14.90
C PRO A 455 -6.29 -18.66 -15.11
N SER A 456 -7.01 -18.97 -14.01
CA SER A 456 -8.41 -19.44 -14.03
C SER A 456 -9.43 -18.33 -14.31
N GLY A 457 -9.00 -17.07 -14.31
CA GLY A 457 -9.85 -15.90 -14.49
C GLY A 457 -10.66 -15.52 -13.25
N GLY A 458 -11.41 -14.43 -13.38
CA GLY A 458 -12.44 -14.01 -12.43
C GLY A 458 -11.96 -13.19 -11.24
N ILE A 459 -10.66 -12.89 -11.15
CA ILE A 459 -10.05 -11.97 -10.17
C ILE A 459 -9.05 -11.09 -10.90
N ASP A 460 -9.01 -9.78 -10.66
CA ASP A 460 -7.92 -8.93 -11.18
C ASP A 460 -7.60 -7.79 -10.20
N ASP A 461 -6.37 -7.31 -10.23
CA ASP A 461 -5.89 -6.30 -9.29
C ASP A 461 -6.59 -4.94 -9.53
N TYR A 462 -6.83 -4.17 -8.47
CA TYR A 462 -7.41 -2.82 -8.61
C TYR A 462 -6.59 -1.93 -9.55
N LYS A 463 -5.25 -1.99 -9.46
CA LYS A 463 -4.33 -1.22 -10.32
C LYS A 463 -4.54 -1.48 -11.83
N VAL A 464 -5.07 -2.64 -12.19
CA VAL A 464 -5.43 -3.01 -13.56
C VAL A 464 -6.86 -2.57 -13.86
N LEU A 465 -7.81 -2.94 -13.00
CA LEU A 465 -9.24 -2.71 -13.21
C LEU A 465 -9.60 -1.24 -13.35
N LYS A 466 -8.95 -0.35 -12.59
CA LYS A 466 -9.21 1.10 -12.65
C LYS A 466 -9.05 1.70 -14.05
N THR A 467 -8.27 1.06 -14.92
CA THR A 467 -8.04 1.47 -16.32
C THR A 467 -8.71 0.51 -17.30
N LYS A 468 -8.59 -0.81 -17.09
CA LYS A 468 -9.14 -1.85 -17.97
C LYS A 468 -10.68 -1.79 -18.02
N CYS A 469 -11.31 -1.62 -16.87
CA CYS A 469 -12.76 -1.62 -16.71
C CYS A 469 -13.18 -0.61 -15.63
N PRO A 470 -13.14 0.71 -15.91
CA PRO A 470 -13.46 1.74 -14.94
C PRO A 470 -14.88 1.60 -14.38
N ALA A 471 -15.07 1.92 -13.10
CA ALA A 471 -16.34 1.80 -12.42
C ALA A 471 -17.45 2.61 -13.13
N THR A 472 -18.58 1.96 -13.38
CA THR A 472 -19.75 2.54 -14.06
C THR A 472 -20.94 2.76 -13.13
N GLY A 473 -20.88 2.23 -11.90
CA GLY A 473 -21.92 2.44 -10.90
C GLY A 473 -21.52 1.96 -9.51
N THR A 474 -22.43 2.15 -8.55
CA THR A 474 -22.30 1.68 -7.17
C THR A 474 -23.57 1.00 -6.71
N VAL A 475 -23.43 0.01 -5.82
CA VAL A 475 -24.54 -0.75 -5.24
C VAL A 475 -24.07 -1.35 -3.92
N GLY A 476 -24.95 -1.40 -2.91
CA GLY A 476 -24.60 -1.97 -1.59
C GLY A 476 -23.36 -1.35 -0.94
N GLY A 477 -23.02 -0.09 -1.25
CA GLY A 477 -21.83 0.59 -0.71
C GLY A 477 -20.49 0.19 -1.33
N THR A 478 -20.46 -0.51 -2.46
CA THR A 478 -19.24 -0.77 -3.25
C THR A 478 -19.47 -0.43 -4.73
N ALA A 479 -18.44 -0.57 -5.56
CA ALA A 479 -18.48 -0.22 -6.98
C ALA A 479 -18.61 -1.47 -7.86
N TYR A 480 -19.15 -1.24 -9.04
CA TYR A 480 -19.12 -2.18 -10.15
C TYR A 480 -18.79 -1.48 -11.46
N ALA A 481 -18.31 -2.25 -12.42
CA ALA A 481 -17.96 -1.82 -13.76
C ALA A 481 -18.54 -2.81 -14.76
N HIS A 482 -19.09 -2.28 -15.85
CA HIS A 482 -19.46 -3.07 -17.04
C HIS A 482 -18.72 -2.47 -18.23
N CYS A 483 -17.92 -3.28 -18.92
CA CYS A 483 -17.08 -2.84 -20.03
C CYS A 483 -17.09 -3.91 -21.13
N GLY A 484 -17.73 -3.59 -22.25
CA GLY A 484 -17.97 -4.58 -23.31
C GLY A 484 -18.82 -5.73 -22.81
N ASN A 485 -18.25 -6.94 -22.76
CA ASN A 485 -18.91 -8.15 -22.25
C ASN A 485 -18.43 -8.56 -20.85
N GLU A 486 -17.55 -7.79 -20.21
CA GLU A 486 -17.07 -8.06 -18.85
C GLU A 486 -17.86 -7.26 -17.82
N TRP A 487 -18.05 -7.87 -16.65
CA TRP A 487 -18.62 -7.22 -15.47
C TRP A 487 -17.72 -7.48 -14.26
N TRP A 488 -17.32 -6.42 -13.56
CA TRP A 488 -16.43 -6.49 -12.41
C TRP A 488 -17.04 -5.76 -11.22
N SER A 489 -16.77 -6.24 -10.02
CA SER A 489 -16.94 -5.45 -8.80
C SER A 489 -15.66 -5.41 -8.01
N TYR A 490 -15.33 -4.23 -7.52
CA TYR A 490 -14.13 -3.90 -6.74
C TYR A 490 -14.37 -2.63 -5.94
N ASP A 491 -13.55 -2.38 -4.92
CA ASP A 491 -13.58 -1.12 -4.20
C ASP A 491 -12.76 -0.02 -4.88
N THR A 492 -13.20 1.22 -4.72
CA THR A 492 -12.56 2.45 -5.22
C THR A 492 -12.28 3.38 -4.05
N PRO A 493 -11.48 4.46 -4.23
CA PRO A 493 -11.29 5.45 -3.16
C PRO A 493 -12.59 6.01 -2.58
N ALA A 494 -13.61 6.22 -3.43
CA ALA A 494 -14.91 6.72 -3.01
C ALA A 494 -15.66 5.70 -2.13
N THR A 495 -15.71 4.42 -2.53
CA THR A 495 -16.41 3.38 -1.75
C THR A 495 -15.67 3.04 -0.47
N ILE A 496 -14.33 3.04 -0.50
CA ILE A 496 -13.49 2.95 0.69
C ILE A 496 -13.79 4.09 1.66
N GLY A 497 -13.92 5.33 1.20
CA GLY A 497 -14.31 6.45 2.07
C GLY A 497 -15.64 6.22 2.79
N GLY A 498 -16.63 5.66 2.09
CA GLY A 498 -17.90 5.23 2.68
C GLY A 498 -17.74 4.11 3.71
N LYS A 499 -16.96 3.08 3.37
CA LYS A 499 -16.65 1.97 4.29
C LYS A 499 -15.89 2.42 5.54
N MET A 500 -14.95 3.36 5.42
CA MET A 500 -14.25 3.91 6.59
C MET A 500 -15.16 4.78 7.46
N THR A 501 -16.11 5.50 6.85
CA THR A 501 -17.17 6.20 7.60
C THR A 501 -18.02 5.20 8.39
N TYR A 502 -18.41 4.08 7.78
CA TYR A 502 -19.07 2.98 8.48
C TYR A 502 -18.21 2.44 9.62
N THR A 503 -16.93 2.15 9.38
CA THR A 503 -15.97 1.68 10.41
C THR A 503 -15.95 2.59 11.64
N LYS A 504 -15.92 3.92 11.44
CA LYS A 504 -15.97 4.90 12.53
C LYS A 504 -17.32 4.88 13.25
N ASN A 505 -18.42 4.95 12.50
CA ASN A 505 -19.78 4.98 13.06
C ASN A 505 -20.12 3.72 13.87
N GLN A 506 -19.58 2.57 13.46
CA GLN A 506 -19.79 1.28 14.13
C GLN A 506 -18.83 1.03 15.30
N GLY A 507 -17.91 1.96 15.59
CA GLY A 507 -16.95 1.83 16.67
C GLY A 507 -15.94 0.70 16.46
N LEU A 508 -15.64 0.36 15.20
CA LEU A 508 -14.73 -0.74 14.86
C LEU A 508 -13.28 -0.39 15.21
N GLY A 509 -12.42 -1.38 15.44
CA GLY A 509 -11.00 -1.18 15.77
C GLY A 509 -10.20 -0.51 14.64
N GLY A 510 -10.69 -0.63 13.41
CA GLY A 510 -10.03 -0.12 12.21
C GLY A 510 -10.45 -0.91 10.98
N ALA A 511 -9.55 -0.99 10.01
CA ALA A 511 -9.74 -1.76 8.79
C ALA A 511 -8.44 -2.45 8.36
N PHE A 512 -8.59 -3.47 7.53
CA PHE A 512 -7.47 -4.12 6.87
C PHE A 512 -7.79 -4.36 5.40
N PHE A 513 -6.76 -4.73 4.63
CA PHE A 513 -6.95 -5.04 3.21
C PHE A 513 -6.14 -6.25 2.73
N TRP A 514 -6.73 -6.94 1.75
CA TRP A 514 -6.13 -8.02 0.96
C TRP A 514 -6.06 -7.58 -0.51
N GLU A 515 -4.90 -7.41 -1.14
CA GLU A 515 -3.55 -7.39 -0.57
C GLU A 515 -2.71 -6.26 -1.20
N LEU A 516 -1.57 -5.95 -0.61
CA LEU A 516 -0.72 -4.79 -0.95
C LEU A 516 -0.37 -4.68 -2.43
N SER A 517 -0.15 -5.81 -3.13
CA SER A 517 0.22 -5.81 -4.54
C SER A 517 -0.91 -5.38 -5.47
N GLY A 518 -2.16 -5.40 -5.00
CA GLY A 518 -3.33 -5.01 -5.79
C GLY A 518 -3.51 -3.49 -5.94
N ASP A 519 -2.91 -2.70 -5.05
CA ASP A 519 -3.00 -1.23 -5.09
C ASP A 519 -2.10 -0.62 -6.19
N THR A 520 -2.33 0.65 -6.52
CA THR A 520 -1.53 1.40 -7.48
C THR A 520 -0.13 1.70 -6.95
N THR A 521 0.78 2.07 -7.85
CA THR A 521 2.17 2.42 -7.51
C THR A 521 2.29 3.64 -6.58
N ASN A 522 1.25 4.46 -6.45
CA ASN A 522 1.16 5.58 -5.52
C ASN A 522 0.28 5.32 -4.29
N GLY A 523 -0.16 4.07 -4.08
CA GLY A 523 -0.94 3.64 -2.91
C GLY A 523 -2.28 4.38 -2.80
N GLU A 524 -3.08 4.38 -3.87
CA GLU A 524 -4.33 5.14 -3.94
C GLU A 524 -5.40 4.62 -2.97
N LEU A 525 -5.62 3.30 -2.91
CA LEU A 525 -6.64 2.72 -2.04
C LEU A 525 -6.23 2.81 -0.57
N ILE A 526 -4.96 2.53 -0.23
CA ILE A 526 -4.50 2.70 1.15
C ILE A 526 -4.54 4.17 1.60
N THR A 527 -4.34 5.12 0.67
CA THR A 527 -4.51 6.55 0.98
C THR A 527 -5.95 6.86 1.35
N ALA A 528 -6.93 6.31 0.61
CA ALA A 528 -8.34 6.46 0.94
C ALA A 528 -8.67 5.83 2.30
N MET A 529 -8.14 4.64 2.60
CA MET A 529 -8.32 3.99 3.91
C MET A 529 -7.74 4.84 5.05
N SER A 530 -6.47 5.25 4.93
CA SER A 530 -5.78 6.03 5.96
C SER A 530 -6.45 7.37 6.24
N ASN A 531 -6.91 8.08 5.20
CA ASN A 531 -7.62 9.34 5.38
C ASN A 531 -9.02 9.13 5.96
N GLY A 532 -9.72 8.06 5.57
CA GLY A 532 -11.05 7.75 6.08
C GLY A 532 -11.05 7.31 7.55
N LEU A 533 -9.98 6.67 8.03
CA LEU A 533 -9.84 6.21 9.42
C LEU A 533 -9.47 7.32 10.41
N LYS A 534 -8.93 8.44 9.92
CA LYS A 534 -8.57 9.61 10.74
C LYS A 534 -9.78 10.40 11.22
#